data_AF-A0A1F7RQX9-F1
#
_entry.id   AF-A0A1F7RQX9-F1
#
_cell.length_a   1.000
_cell.length_b   1.000
_cell.length_c   1.000
_cell.angle_alpha   90.00
_cell.angle_beta   90.00
_cell.angle_gamma   90.00
#
_symmetry.space_group_name_H-M   'P 1'
#
loop_
_entity.id
_entity.type
_entity.pdbx_description
1 polymer ?
#
loop_
_entity_poly.entity_id
_entity_poly.type
_entity_poly.pdbx_seq_one_letter_code
_entity_poly.pdbx_strand_id
1 'polypeptide(L)'
;MIKPPEIVTVIVETVSEKLGRESIFRRVNNREEYFILDLAFSYFQKADRNRRNDYRSGYLYIANKERKRLLFALAHTPIMSLFFKNNFDYETFRAIIANTAKYRDENYLRFSRKGIKEEIRTPNLEVFLNKLDELDTYGLTKTVFGKSRAGKTGVGNIFGVCLASDFNQEAIGEIIQNSWDLFLWLYPSKPVFKRNASLNRNLQGINSKCEIGKIKNLPKVVAETPCSRQVEGAHITPYKDGGSDKLQNGVWLCNAHHRLTEGKLEGGRGIDRFEVEYRG
;
A
#
# COMPACT_ATOMS: atom_id res chain seq x y z
N MET A 1 31.54 9.58 -4.01
CA MET A 1 30.06 9.49 -3.89
C MET A 1 29.49 10.80 -4.43
N ILE A 2 28.64 10.77 -5.46
CA ILE A 2 28.11 12.01 -6.07
C ILE A 2 27.10 12.62 -5.09
N LYS A 3 27.30 13.87 -4.69
CA LYS A 3 26.36 14.60 -3.83
C LYS A 3 25.03 14.76 -4.58
N PRO A 4 23.88 14.35 -4.01
CA PRO A 4 22.60 14.54 -4.66
C PRO A 4 22.27 16.04 -4.72
N PRO A 5 21.38 16.47 -5.64
CA PRO A 5 20.80 17.80 -5.60
C PRO A 5 20.13 18.07 -4.25
N GLU A 6 20.17 19.30 -3.76
CA GLU A 6 19.63 19.68 -2.45
C GLU A 6 18.15 19.28 -2.28
N ILE A 7 17.35 19.46 -3.33
CA ILE A 7 15.94 19.05 -3.34
C ILE A 7 15.75 17.55 -3.10
N VAL A 8 16.69 16.70 -3.53
CA VAL A 8 16.64 15.25 -3.27
C VAL A 8 16.93 14.98 -1.80
N THR A 9 17.89 15.68 -1.20
CA THR A 9 18.18 15.60 0.24
C THR A 9 16.93 15.94 1.05
N VAL A 10 16.23 17.01 0.68
CA VAL A 10 15.01 17.44 1.39
C VAL A 10 13.89 16.41 1.23
N ILE A 11 13.68 15.84 0.04
CA ILE A 11 12.69 14.77 -0.15
C ILE A 11 13.03 13.56 0.74
N VAL A 12 14.30 13.17 0.82
CA VAL A 12 14.77 12.07 1.67
C VAL A 12 14.52 12.37 3.15
N GLU A 13 14.84 13.58 3.62
CA GLU A 13 14.60 13.99 5.00
C GLU A 13 13.11 13.97 5.34
N THR A 14 12.26 14.59 4.51
CA THR A 14 10.80 14.60 4.67
C THR A 14 10.21 13.18 4.71
N VAL A 15 10.64 12.31 3.80
CA VAL A 15 10.17 10.91 3.78
C VAL A 15 10.66 10.17 5.02
N SER A 16 11.91 10.38 5.46
CA SER A 16 12.47 9.72 6.64
C SER A 16 11.76 10.14 7.93
N GLU A 17 11.51 11.44 8.10
CA GLU A 17 10.73 11.99 9.22
C GLU A 17 9.35 11.34 9.27
N LYS A 18 8.66 11.28 8.12
CA LYS A 18 7.32 10.71 8.04
C LYS A 18 7.28 9.20 8.28
N LEU A 19 8.36 8.49 7.96
CA LEU A 19 8.52 7.07 8.26
C LEU A 19 8.89 6.80 9.72
N GLY A 20 9.43 7.80 10.44
CA GLY A 20 10.08 7.62 11.73
C GLY A 20 11.39 6.81 11.64
N ARG A 21 11.98 6.69 10.44
CA ARG A 21 13.23 5.95 10.18
C ARG A 21 13.83 6.34 8.84
N GLU A 22 15.08 5.96 8.61
CA GLU A 22 15.83 6.34 7.42
C GLU A 22 15.17 5.87 6.10
N SER A 23 15.01 6.83 5.19
CA SER A 23 14.83 6.58 3.76
C SER A 23 16.15 6.82 3.01
N ILE A 24 16.30 6.19 1.85
CA ILE A 24 17.50 6.31 1.04
C ILE A 24 17.16 6.79 -0.36
N PHE A 25 18.14 7.40 -1.02
CA PHE A 25 18.06 7.68 -2.45
C PHE A 25 19.00 6.79 -3.26
N ARG A 26 18.61 6.52 -4.50
CA ARG A 26 19.47 5.95 -5.54
C ARG A 26 19.41 6.82 -6.78
N ARG A 27 20.55 7.09 -7.42
CA ARG A 27 20.59 7.74 -8.74
C ARG A 27 20.55 6.70 -9.84
N VAL A 28 19.76 6.90 -10.89
CA VAL A 28 19.77 6.03 -12.09
C VAL A 28 21.05 6.25 -12.86
N ASN A 29 21.69 5.16 -13.33
CA ASN A 29 22.93 5.25 -14.10
C ASN A 29 22.76 6.18 -15.30
N ASN A 30 23.70 7.12 -15.44
CA ASN A 30 23.77 8.07 -16.56
C ASN A 30 22.50 8.91 -16.77
N ARG A 31 21.67 9.08 -15.73
CA ARG A 31 20.48 9.95 -15.76
C ARG A 31 20.42 10.82 -14.52
N GLU A 32 19.72 11.94 -14.63
CA GLU A 32 19.41 12.83 -13.52
C GLU A 32 18.08 12.44 -12.85
N GLU A 33 17.91 11.13 -12.66
CA GLU A 33 16.76 10.53 -12.02
C GLU A 33 17.16 9.96 -10.66
N TYR A 34 16.45 10.34 -9.61
CA TYR A 34 16.72 9.99 -8.22
C TYR A 34 15.48 9.34 -7.64
N PHE A 35 15.59 8.10 -7.18
CA PHE A 35 14.49 7.43 -6.51
C PHE A 35 14.69 7.46 -5.02
N ILE A 36 13.65 7.85 -4.32
CA ILE A 36 13.59 7.91 -2.87
C ILE A 36 12.70 6.76 -2.42
N LEU A 37 13.25 5.90 -1.58
CA LEU A 37 12.62 4.68 -1.13
C LEU A 37 12.95 4.40 0.32
N ASP A 38 12.08 3.64 0.96
CA ASP A 38 12.25 3.21 2.32
C ASP A 38 13.36 2.15 2.43
N LEU A 39 14.26 2.27 3.41
CA LEU A 39 15.39 1.34 3.55
C LEU A 39 14.95 -0.13 3.72
N ALA A 40 13.79 -0.42 4.32
CA ALA A 40 13.26 -1.77 4.46
C ALA A 40 12.82 -2.39 3.12
N PHE A 41 12.53 -1.56 2.11
CA PHE A 41 12.26 -2.05 0.76
C PHE A 41 13.51 -2.62 0.10
N SER A 42 14.71 -2.25 0.56
CA SER A 42 15.97 -2.78 0.03
C SER A 42 16.05 -4.31 0.12
N TYR A 43 15.43 -4.92 1.14
CA TYR A 43 15.35 -6.37 1.31
C TYR A 43 14.50 -7.05 0.22
N PHE A 44 13.32 -6.49 -0.05
CA PHE A 44 12.38 -7.02 -1.05
C PHE A 44 12.77 -6.69 -2.49
N GLN A 45 13.47 -5.58 -2.68
CA GLN A 45 13.96 -5.13 -3.99
C GLN A 45 15.36 -5.67 -4.31
N LYS A 46 15.99 -6.45 -3.41
CA LYS A 46 17.40 -6.89 -3.50
C LYS A 46 18.37 -5.72 -3.74
N ALA A 47 18.02 -4.53 -3.24
CA ALA A 47 18.71 -3.27 -3.55
C ALA A 47 20.09 -3.14 -2.91
N ASP A 48 20.45 -4.07 -2.01
CA ASP A 48 21.73 -4.10 -1.32
C ASP A 48 22.71 -5.14 -1.90
N ARG A 49 22.22 -6.23 -2.51
CA ARG A 49 23.07 -7.36 -2.93
C ARG A 49 23.39 -7.44 -4.42
N ASN A 50 22.65 -6.75 -5.28
CA ASN A 50 22.89 -6.77 -6.72
C ASN A 50 23.29 -5.38 -7.21
N ARG A 51 24.43 -5.29 -7.89
CA ARG A 51 24.93 -4.10 -8.63
C ARG A 51 24.01 -3.63 -9.78
N ARG A 52 22.73 -4.02 -9.77
CA ARG A 52 21.71 -3.57 -10.73
C ARG A 52 21.05 -2.31 -10.16
N ASN A 53 21.25 -1.19 -10.86
CA ASN A 53 20.73 0.13 -10.50
C ASN A 53 19.32 0.37 -11.05
N ASP A 54 18.76 -0.67 -11.64
CA ASP A 54 17.49 -0.79 -12.30
C ASP A 54 16.49 -1.43 -11.31
N TYR A 55 15.26 -0.88 -11.29
CA TYR A 55 14.05 -1.37 -10.60
C TYR A 55 13.73 -0.74 -9.24
N ARG A 56 12.69 0.11 -9.22
CA ARG A 56 12.49 1.12 -8.19
C ARG A 56 11.01 1.41 -7.97
N SER A 57 10.61 1.43 -6.70
CA SER A 57 9.27 1.79 -6.24
C SER A 57 9.39 2.91 -5.22
N GLY A 58 8.55 3.93 -5.34
CA GLY A 58 8.54 5.07 -4.43
C GLY A 58 8.48 6.39 -5.18
N TYR A 59 9.02 7.42 -4.56
CA TYR A 59 9.13 8.73 -5.19
C TYR A 59 10.29 8.75 -6.18
N LEU A 60 10.07 9.39 -7.32
CA LEU A 60 11.03 9.57 -8.39
C LEU A 60 11.16 11.06 -8.66
N TYR A 61 12.31 11.63 -8.32
CA TYR A 61 12.67 12.98 -8.71
C TYR A 61 13.47 12.95 -10.01
N ILE A 62 12.99 13.64 -11.03
CA ILE A 62 13.66 13.81 -12.33
C ILE A 62 14.13 15.26 -12.41
N ALA A 63 15.44 15.46 -12.48
CA ALA A 63 16.07 16.75 -12.70
C ALA A 63 16.60 16.82 -14.13
N ASN A 64 15.73 17.01 -15.11
CA ASN A 64 16.20 17.24 -16.47
C ASN A 64 16.38 18.75 -16.71
N LYS A 65 17.25 19.13 -17.66
CA LYS A 65 17.50 20.54 -18.02
C LYS A 65 16.23 21.34 -18.36
N GLU A 66 15.18 20.67 -18.83
CA GLU A 66 13.96 21.32 -19.28
C GLU A 66 12.86 21.37 -18.22
N ARG A 67 12.79 20.38 -17.31
CA ARG A 67 11.75 20.30 -16.26
C ARG A 67 12.22 19.46 -15.08
N LYS A 68 11.88 19.94 -13.88
CA LYS A 68 12.00 19.20 -12.63
C LYS A 68 10.66 18.55 -12.31
N ARG A 69 10.63 17.24 -12.07
CA ARG A 69 9.36 16.54 -11.77
C ARG A 69 9.51 15.61 -10.58
N LEU A 70 8.49 15.59 -9.74
CA LEU A 70 8.31 14.57 -8.72
C LEU A 70 7.18 13.64 -9.18
N LEU A 71 7.51 12.38 -9.37
CA LEU A 71 6.58 11.32 -9.69
C LEU A 71 6.49 10.32 -8.55
N PHE A 72 5.39 9.59 -8.49
CA PHE A 72 5.36 8.30 -7.84
C PHE A 72 5.46 7.22 -8.91
N ALA A 73 6.41 6.30 -8.77
CA ALA A 73 6.72 5.31 -9.79
C ALA A 73 6.80 3.89 -9.22
N LEU A 74 6.29 2.94 -9.99
CA LEU A 74 6.47 1.50 -9.83
C LEU A 74 7.05 0.95 -11.14
N ALA A 75 8.30 0.49 -11.10
CA ALA A 75 8.94 -0.09 -12.27
C ALA A 75 9.62 -1.42 -11.92
N HIS A 76 9.28 -2.47 -12.69
CA HIS A 76 9.98 -3.76 -12.72
C HIS A 76 10.14 -4.44 -11.34
N THR A 77 9.12 -4.30 -10.52
CA THR A 77 9.11 -4.70 -9.11
C THR A 77 7.87 -5.52 -8.84
N PRO A 78 7.92 -6.85 -9.05
CA PRO A 78 6.73 -7.68 -8.98
C PRO A 78 6.09 -7.74 -7.59
N ILE A 79 6.92 -7.79 -6.55
CA ILE A 79 6.47 -7.84 -5.15
C ILE A 79 5.82 -6.51 -4.76
N MET A 80 6.45 -5.36 -5.03
CA MET A 80 5.85 -4.07 -4.68
C MET A 80 4.63 -3.76 -5.54
N SER A 81 4.64 -4.14 -6.82
CA SER A 81 3.45 -4.06 -7.66
C SER A 81 2.30 -4.88 -7.10
N LEU A 82 2.58 -6.07 -6.52
CA LEU A 82 1.55 -6.88 -5.88
C LEU A 82 0.99 -6.19 -4.62
N PHE A 83 1.86 -5.68 -3.75
CA PHE A 83 1.43 -4.93 -2.55
C PHE A 83 0.60 -3.71 -2.93
N PHE A 84 1.09 -2.89 -3.86
CA PHE A 84 0.39 -1.72 -4.35
C PHE A 84 -1.01 -2.07 -4.84
N LYS A 85 -1.14 -3.09 -5.71
CA LYS A 85 -2.45 -3.52 -6.22
C LYS A 85 -3.40 -4.00 -5.12
N ASN A 86 -2.88 -4.65 -4.09
CA ASN A 86 -3.70 -5.20 -3.00
C ASN A 86 -4.24 -4.11 -2.06
N ASN A 87 -3.49 -3.00 -1.94
CA ASN A 87 -3.73 -1.91 -1.01
C ASN A 87 -4.35 -0.68 -1.68
N PHE A 88 -4.35 -0.63 -3.01
CA PHE A 88 -4.87 0.48 -3.79
C PHE A 88 -6.33 0.77 -3.46
N ASP A 89 -6.62 2.05 -3.25
CA ASP A 89 -7.95 2.60 -3.07
C ASP A 89 -8.20 3.70 -4.10
N TYR A 90 -9.26 3.57 -4.90
CA TYR A 90 -9.50 4.44 -6.05
C TYR A 90 -9.87 5.86 -5.63
N GLU A 91 -10.75 6.01 -4.64
CA GLU A 91 -11.18 7.33 -4.15
C GLU A 91 -10.01 8.09 -3.52
N THR A 92 -9.20 7.40 -2.72
CA THR A 92 -7.97 7.96 -2.15
C THR A 92 -7.01 8.34 -3.27
N PHE A 93 -6.83 7.51 -4.29
CA PHE A 93 -5.99 7.84 -5.44
C PHE A 93 -6.49 9.11 -6.15
N ARG A 94 -7.79 9.20 -6.42
CA ARG A 94 -8.43 10.36 -7.03
C ARG A 94 -8.20 11.63 -6.19
N ALA A 95 -8.35 11.53 -4.87
CA ALA A 95 -8.10 12.62 -3.93
C ALA A 95 -6.63 13.07 -3.94
N ILE A 96 -5.67 12.13 -3.97
CA ILE A 96 -4.23 12.46 -4.11
C ILE A 96 -3.99 13.28 -5.39
N ILE A 97 -4.58 12.87 -6.52
CA ILE A 97 -4.44 13.61 -7.78
C ILE A 97 -5.01 15.02 -7.63
N ALA A 98 -6.21 15.18 -7.08
CA ALA A 98 -6.83 16.50 -6.89
C ALA A 98 -5.99 17.39 -5.96
N ASN A 99 -5.58 16.87 -4.79
CA ASN A 99 -4.85 17.61 -3.76
C ASN A 99 -3.44 18.04 -4.19
N THR A 100 -2.84 17.32 -5.14
CA THR A 100 -1.52 17.66 -5.67
C THR A 100 -1.58 18.49 -6.96
N ALA A 101 -2.77 18.74 -7.52
CA ALA A 101 -2.92 19.38 -8.83
C ALA A 101 -2.29 20.77 -8.91
N LYS A 102 -2.36 21.56 -7.83
CA LYS A 102 -1.76 22.91 -7.75
C LYS A 102 -0.23 22.93 -7.90
N TYR A 103 0.44 21.79 -7.82
CA TYR A 103 1.91 21.68 -7.92
C TYR A 103 2.41 21.29 -9.30
N ARG A 104 1.56 21.24 -10.32
CA ARG A 104 1.94 20.84 -11.69
C ARG A 104 1.08 21.56 -12.72
N ASP A 105 1.70 21.92 -13.85
CA ASP A 105 0.99 22.50 -14.99
C ASP A 105 0.26 21.45 -15.83
N GLU A 106 0.66 20.18 -15.70
CA GLU A 106 0.13 19.08 -16.51
C GLU A 106 -0.07 17.85 -15.64
N ASN A 107 -1.28 17.28 -15.72
CA ASN A 107 -1.59 15.98 -15.15
C ASN A 107 -1.02 14.89 -16.07
N TYR A 108 -0.25 13.98 -15.48
CA TYR A 108 0.44 12.94 -16.23
C TYR A 108 0.33 11.59 -15.52
N LEU A 109 -0.14 10.59 -16.27
CA LEU A 109 -0.08 9.19 -15.90
C LEU A 109 0.54 8.39 -17.04
N ARG A 110 1.54 7.59 -16.73
CA ARG A 110 2.13 6.59 -17.62
C ARG A 110 1.84 5.21 -17.07
N PHE A 111 1.37 4.31 -17.92
CA PHE A 111 1.10 2.94 -17.51
C PHE A 111 1.35 1.94 -18.64
N SER A 112 1.19 0.65 -18.36
CA SER A 112 1.18 -0.38 -19.39
C SER A 112 -0.06 -1.27 -19.30
N ARG A 113 -0.76 -1.39 -20.43
CA ARG A 113 -1.95 -2.22 -20.58
C ARG A 113 -1.67 -3.31 -21.61
N LYS A 114 -1.76 -4.57 -21.19
CA LYS A 114 -1.54 -5.75 -22.06
C LYS A 114 -0.21 -5.70 -22.85
N GLY A 115 0.83 -5.09 -22.28
CA GLY A 115 2.15 -4.93 -22.92
C GLY A 115 2.30 -3.69 -23.80
N ILE A 116 1.24 -2.91 -24.02
CA ILE A 116 1.29 -1.61 -24.70
C ILE A 116 1.57 -0.53 -23.66
N LYS A 117 2.46 0.42 -23.97
CA LYS A 117 2.72 1.59 -23.13
C LYS A 117 1.70 2.67 -23.48
N GLU A 118 1.00 3.17 -22.47
CA GLU A 118 0.01 4.23 -22.63
C GLU A 118 0.38 5.41 -21.75
N GLU A 119 -0.04 6.61 -22.18
CA GLU A 119 0.09 7.82 -21.39
C GLU A 119 -1.16 8.69 -21.49
N ILE A 120 -1.50 9.34 -20.38
CA ILE A 120 -2.50 10.40 -20.30
C ILE A 120 -1.76 11.67 -19.92
N ARG A 121 -1.93 12.72 -20.74
CA ARG A 121 -1.37 14.06 -20.52
C ARG A 121 -2.45 15.09 -20.78
N THR A 122 -2.70 15.97 -19.81
CA THR A 122 -3.64 17.08 -19.97
C THR A 122 -3.41 18.15 -18.90
N PRO A 123 -3.48 19.45 -19.25
CA PRO A 123 -3.48 20.52 -18.24
C PRO A 123 -4.78 20.56 -17.42
N ASN A 124 -5.90 20.11 -18.00
CA ASN A 124 -7.20 20.14 -17.33
C ASN A 124 -7.34 18.93 -16.37
N LEU A 125 -7.55 19.22 -15.08
CA LEU A 125 -7.73 18.23 -14.01
C LEU A 125 -9.00 17.40 -14.20
N GLU A 126 -10.14 18.01 -14.50
CA GLU A 126 -11.42 17.31 -14.67
C GLU A 126 -11.34 16.31 -15.83
N VAL A 127 -10.74 16.71 -16.96
CA VAL A 127 -10.48 15.82 -18.10
C VAL A 127 -9.58 14.65 -17.68
N PHE A 128 -8.60 14.90 -16.81
CA PHE A 128 -7.73 13.84 -16.30
C PHE A 128 -8.50 12.86 -15.40
N LEU A 129 -9.30 13.37 -14.45
CA LEU A 129 -10.09 12.57 -13.54
C LEU A 129 -11.13 11.72 -14.29
N ASN A 130 -11.82 12.29 -15.29
CA ASN A 130 -12.76 11.54 -16.13
C ASN A 130 -12.07 10.38 -16.87
N LYS A 131 -10.85 10.59 -17.38
CA LYS A 131 -10.06 9.50 -17.98
C LYS A 131 -9.66 8.43 -16.96
N LEU A 132 -9.40 8.81 -15.70
CA LEU A 132 -9.18 7.82 -14.64
C LEU A 132 -10.46 7.03 -14.34
N ASP A 133 -11.63 7.69 -14.33
CA ASP A 133 -12.93 7.05 -14.12
C ASP A 133 -13.20 6.02 -15.23
N GLU A 134 -12.94 6.39 -16.50
CA GLU A 134 -13.03 5.48 -17.65
C GLU A 134 -12.13 4.23 -17.50
N LEU A 135 -10.90 4.42 -17.02
CA LEU A 135 -9.96 3.30 -16.79
C LEU A 135 -10.36 2.40 -15.61
N ASP A 136 -11.15 2.90 -14.65
CA ASP A 136 -11.61 2.18 -13.47
C ASP A 136 -12.88 1.33 -13.71
N THR A 137 -13.49 1.39 -14.90
CA THR A 137 -14.67 0.58 -15.27
C THR A 137 -14.57 -0.91 -14.90
N TYR A 138 -13.36 -1.48 -14.92
CA TYR A 138 -13.08 -2.88 -14.52
C TYR A 138 -12.11 -2.99 -13.33
N GLY A 139 -11.81 -1.88 -12.66
CA GLY A 139 -10.79 -1.69 -11.63
C GLY A 139 -9.47 -1.16 -12.21
N LEU A 140 -9.04 0.01 -11.77
CA LEU A 140 -7.90 0.76 -12.28
C LEU A 140 -6.64 -0.09 -12.27
N THR A 141 -6.36 -0.75 -11.14
CA THR A 141 -5.16 -1.58 -10.99
C THR A 141 -5.13 -2.79 -11.93
N LYS A 142 -6.29 -3.33 -12.32
CA LYS A 142 -6.36 -4.41 -13.32
C LYS A 142 -6.08 -3.86 -14.72
N THR A 143 -6.52 -2.64 -14.99
CA THR A 143 -6.32 -1.94 -16.26
C THR A 143 -4.86 -1.49 -16.44
N VAL A 144 -4.34 -0.67 -15.51
CA VAL A 144 -3.04 0.01 -15.62
C VAL A 144 -1.84 -0.89 -15.31
N PHE A 145 -2.10 -2.07 -14.75
CA PHE A 145 -1.10 -3.13 -14.57
C PHE A 145 -1.51 -4.45 -15.24
N GLY A 146 -2.13 -4.40 -16.42
CA GLY A 146 -2.45 -5.59 -17.21
C GLY A 146 -1.21 -6.45 -17.47
N LYS A 147 -1.34 -7.78 -17.39
CA LYS A 147 -0.22 -8.71 -17.65
C LYS A 147 0.22 -8.65 -19.12
N SER A 148 1.53 -8.62 -19.36
CA SER A 148 2.11 -8.83 -20.69
C SER A 148 1.99 -10.30 -21.10
N ARG A 149 1.78 -10.57 -22.39
CA ARG A 149 1.85 -11.94 -22.97
C ARG A 149 3.29 -12.40 -23.23
N ALA A 150 4.29 -11.52 -23.13
CA ALA A 150 5.70 -11.83 -23.37
C ALA A 150 6.48 -11.96 -22.05
N GLY A 151 7.20 -13.08 -21.87
CA GLY A 151 8.13 -13.35 -20.76
C GLY A 151 7.56 -14.23 -19.62
N LYS A 152 8.42 -15.08 -19.02
CA LYS A 152 8.05 -16.09 -17.99
C LYS A 152 7.42 -15.52 -16.70
N THR A 153 7.64 -14.25 -16.37
CA THR A 153 7.12 -13.64 -15.13
C THR A 153 5.92 -12.72 -15.35
N GLY A 154 5.65 -12.25 -16.58
CA GLY A 154 4.48 -11.39 -16.88
C GLY A 154 4.37 -10.08 -16.08
N VAL A 155 5.42 -9.68 -15.34
CA VAL A 155 5.43 -8.51 -14.47
C VAL A 155 6.55 -7.56 -14.89
N GLY A 156 6.19 -6.59 -15.71
CA GLY A 156 7.05 -5.52 -16.17
C GLY A 156 6.21 -4.31 -16.55
N ASN A 157 5.42 -3.82 -15.60
CA ASN A 157 4.55 -2.68 -15.83
C ASN A 157 5.22 -1.45 -15.24
N ILE A 158 5.47 -0.48 -16.11
CA ILE A 158 5.82 0.88 -15.70
C ILE A 158 4.50 1.52 -15.29
N PHE A 159 4.38 1.96 -14.05
CA PHE A 159 3.35 2.88 -13.59
C PHE A 159 4.08 4.12 -13.06
N GLY A 160 3.68 5.30 -13.52
CA GLY A 160 4.27 6.56 -13.11
C GLY A 160 3.22 7.65 -13.14
N VAL A 161 2.98 8.29 -12.01
CA VAL A 161 2.04 9.41 -11.89
C VAL A 161 2.79 10.65 -11.46
N CYS A 162 2.56 11.78 -12.15
CA CYS A 162 3.17 13.06 -11.79
C CYS A 162 2.43 13.67 -10.60
N LEU A 163 3.19 14.00 -9.57
CA LEU A 163 2.68 14.68 -8.37
C LEU A 163 2.96 16.18 -8.45
N ALA A 164 4.15 16.56 -8.92
CA ALA A 164 4.55 17.95 -9.05
C ALA A 164 5.53 18.18 -10.21
N SER A 165 5.51 19.38 -10.80
CA SER A 165 6.47 19.89 -11.79
C SER A 165 6.97 21.26 -11.35
N ASP A 166 8.27 21.50 -11.46
CA ASP A 166 8.92 22.80 -11.27
C ASP A 166 8.54 23.49 -9.95
N PHE A 167 8.40 22.68 -8.89
CA PHE A 167 7.94 23.08 -7.56
C PHE A 167 9.08 23.63 -6.68
N ASN A 168 8.72 24.48 -5.71
CA ASN A 168 9.63 24.98 -4.69
C ASN A 168 9.91 23.90 -3.61
N GLN A 169 11.11 23.93 -3.04
CA GLN A 169 11.55 23.07 -1.94
C GLN A 169 10.61 23.13 -0.73
N GLU A 170 10.07 24.31 -0.41
CA GLU A 170 9.11 24.51 0.69
C GLU A 170 7.81 23.71 0.52
N ALA A 171 7.42 23.40 -0.72
CA ALA A 171 6.20 22.64 -1.01
C ALA A 171 6.36 21.11 -0.82
N ILE A 172 7.59 20.61 -0.67
CA ILE A 172 7.87 19.16 -0.62
C ILE A 172 7.11 18.48 0.52
N GLY A 173 7.10 19.08 1.72
CA GLY A 173 6.37 18.54 2.87
C GLY A 173 4.90 18.29 2.55
N GLU A 174 4.23 19.28 1.97
CA GLU A 174 2.82 19.19 1.62
C GLU A 174 2.56 18.20 0.48
N ILE A 175 3.42 18.16 -0.55
CA ILE A 175 3.30 17.20 -1.67
C ILE A 175 3.43 15.77 -1.16
N ILE A 176 4.42 15.49 -0.30
CA ILE A 176 4.62 14.16 0.29
C ILE A 176 3.47 13.79 1.22
N GLN A 177 2.98 14.73 2.04
CA GLN A 177 1.81 14.53 2.89
C GLN A 177 0.58 14.14 2.07
N ASN A 178 0.28 14.89 1.00
CA ASN A 178 -0.90 14.69 0.16
C ASN A 178 -0.81 13.47 -0.76
N SER A 179 0.36 12.83 -0.87
CA SER A 179 0.58 11.65 -1.72
C SER A 179 1.03 10.43 -0.93
N TRP A 180 1.01 10.51 0.40
CA TRP A 180 1.63 9.53 1.28
C TRP A 180 1.07 8.13 1.13
N ASP A 181 -0.24 8.01 0.88
CA ASP A 181 -0.91 6.73 0.70
C ASP A 181 -0.32 5.92 -0.48
N LEU A 182 0.15 6.58 -1.54
CA LEU A 182 0.86 5.90 -2.63
C LEU A 182 2.08 5.13 -2.10
N PHE A 183 2.83 5.75 -1.19
CA PHE A 183 4.01 5.18 -0.57
C PHE A 183 3.65 4.08 0.42
N LEU A 184 2.58 4.26 1.21
CA LEU A 184 2.07 3.24 2.14
C LEU A 184 1.55 1.99 1.41
N TRP A 185 0.99 2.15 0.21
CA TRP A 185 0.51 1.01 -0.58
C TRP A 185 1.64 0.06 -1.02
N LEU A 186 2.90 0.49 -0.95
CA LEU A 186 4.07 -0.37 -1.21
C LEU A 186 4.35 -1.38 -0.09
N TYR A 187 3.75 -1.21 1.09
CA TYR A 187 4.03 -2.10 2.20
C TYR A 187 3.24 -3.41 2.12
N PRO A 188 3.80 -4.53 2.63
CA PRO A 188 3.06 -5.77 2.81
C PRO A 188 1.93 -5.66 3.85
N SER A 189 1.65 -4.46 4.37
CA SER A 189 0.40 -4.14 5.01
C SER A 189 -0.71 -4.39 3.99
N LYS A 190 -1.29 -5.58 4.03
CA LYS A 190 -2.74 -5.65 3.95
C LYS A 190 -3.24 -4.49 4.83
N PRO A 191 -4.22 -3.67 4.38
CA PRO A 191 -4.99 -2.91 5.35
C PRO A 191 -5.29 -3.88 6.49
N VAL A 192 -5.20 -3.48 7.75
CA VAL A 192 -5.44 -4.38 8.89
C VAL A 192 -6.70 -5.26 8.64
N PHE A 193 -7.65 -4.73 7.86
CA PHE A 193 -8.84 -5.34 7.24
C PHE A 193 -8.68 -6.56 6.28
N LYS A 194 -7.50 -6.92 5.74
CA LYS A 194 -7.35 -8.07 4.79
C LYS A 194 -6.48 -9.21 5.32
N ARG A 195 -5.98 -9.14 6.56
CA ARG A 195 -5.29 -10.28 7.21
C ARG A 195 -6.16 -11.54 7.27
N ASN A 196 -7.46 -11.38 7.09
CA ASN A 196 -8.48 -12.39 7.31
C ASN A 196 -8.84 -13.29 6.13
N ALA A 197 -8.31 -13.12 4.91
CA ALA A 197 -8.75 -13.96 3.78
C ALA A 197 -8.43 -15.46 3.93
N SER A 198 -7.30 -15.83 4.54
CA SER A 198 -6.94 -17.24 4.76
C SER A 198 -7.71 -17.84 5.93
N LEU A 199 -7.75 -17.13 7.06
CA LEU A 199 -8.51 -17.53 8.24
C LEU A 199 -10.02 -17.59 7.96
N ASN A 200 -10.58 -16.60 7.26
CA ASN A 200 -11.99 -16.58 6.84
C ASN A 200 -12.35 -17.80 5.98
N ARG A 201 -11.44 -18.25 5.09
CA ARG A 201 -11.64 -19.49 4.33
C ARG A 201 -11.70 -20.70 5.25
N ASN A 202 -10.82 -20.77 6.24
CA ASN A 202 -10.83 -21.85 7.23
C ASN A 202 -12.03 -21.78 8.20
N LEU A 203 -12.73 -20.64 8.27
CA LEU A 203 -13.96 -20.44 9.03
C LEU A 203 -15.24 -20.60 8.19
N GLN A 204 -15.17 -20.93 6.90
CA GLN A 204 -16.35 -21.03 6.01
C GLN A 204 -17.41 -22.05 6.47
N GLY A 205 -17.03 -23.06 7.26
CA GLY A 205 -17.96 -24.02 7.86
C GLY A 205 -18.69 -23.50 9.11
N ILE A 206 -18.38 -22.28 9.56
CA ILE A 206 -18.93 -21.67 10.78
C ILE A 206 -19.77 -20.45 10.40
N ASN A 207 -20.95 -20.33 11.00
CA ASN A 207 -21.84 -19.20 10.79
C ASN A 207 -21.12 -17.86 11.08
N SER A 208 -21.11 -16.97 10.09
CA SER A 208 -20.45 -15.66 10.13
C SER A 208 -21.23 -14.64 10.97
N LYS A 209 -21.31 -14.90 12.28
CA LYS A 209 -21.87 -13.99 13.30
C LYS A 209 -20.83 -13.73 14.37
N CYS A 210 -20.89 -12.55 15.00
CA CYS A 210 -19.93 -12.19 16.04
C CYS A 210 -20.05 -13.17 17.20
N GLU A 211 -18.97 -13.84 17.55
CA GLU A 211 -18.89 -14.88 18.57
C GLU A 211 -18.47 -14.34 19.93
N ILE A 212 -18.42 -13.01 20.11
CA ILE A 212 -18.01 -12.38 21.38
C ILE A 212 -18.77 -12.96 22.58
N GLY A 213 -20.08 -13.18 22.48
CA GLY A 213 -20.89 -13.73 23.57
C GLY A 213 -20.57 -15.18 23.94
N LYS A 214 -19.75 -15.89 23.16
CA LYS A 214 -19.28 -17.25 23.45
C LYS A 214 -17.93 -17.27 24.17
N ILE A 215 -17.20 -16.16 24.19
CA ILE A 215 -15.88 -16.06 24.82
C ILE A 215 -16.07 -15.97 26.33
N LYS A 216 -15.39 -16.84 27.08
CA LYS A 216 -15.47 -16.87 28.54
C LYS A 216 -14.62 -15.77 29.17
N ASN A 217 -14.96 -15.40 30.40
CA ASN A 217 -14.20 -14.45 31.24
C ASN A 217 -14.05 -13.03 30.66
N LEU A 218 -14.97 -12.61 29.79
CA LEU A 218 -14.93 -11.26 29.22
C LEU A 218 -15.14 -10.17 30.29
N PRO A 219 -14.33 -9.09 30.28
CA PRO A 219 -14.60 -7.91 31.08
C PRO A 219 -15.95 -7.29 30.72
N LYS A 220 -16.69 -6.77 31.72
CA LYS A 220 -18.01 -6.13 31.51
C LYS A 220 -18.01 -5.08 30.40
N VAL A 221 -16.98 -4.23 30.36
CA VAL A 221 -16.81 -3.19 29.34
C VAL A 221 -16.80 -3.77 27.92
N VAL A 222 -16.16 -4.93 27.72
CA VAL A 222 -16.10 -5.58 26.41
C VAL A 222 -17.42 -6.28 26.08
N ALA A 223 -18.03 -6.94 27.06
CA ALA A 223 -19.30 -7.65 26.89
C ALA A 223 -20.48 -6.71 26.58
N GLU A 224 -20.50 -5.52 27.19
CA GLU A 224 -21.54 -4.50 27.03
C GLU A 224 -21.32 -3.63 25.77
N THR A 225 -20.15 -3.72 25.12
CA THR A 225 -19.88 -2.96 23.88
C THR A 225 -20.81 -3.42 22.75
N PRO A 226 -21.55 -2.52 22.09
CA PRO A 226 -22.45 -2.87 20.99
C PRO A 226 -21.72 -3.52 19.80
N CYS A 227 -22.31 -4.59 19.26
CA CYS A 227 -21.78 -5.26 18.07
C CYS A 227 -22.07 -4.47 16.79
N SER A 228 -21.04 -4.17 16.00
CA SER A 228 -21.17 -3.44 14.73
C SER A 228 -21.68 -4.29 13.55
N ARG A 229 -22.04 -5.56 13.78
CA ARG A 229 -22.58 -6.56 12.83
C ARG A 229 -21.68 -6.97 11.66
N GLN A 230 -20.75 -6.12 11.22
CA GLN A 230 -19.74 -6.47 10.23
C GLN A 230 -18.65 -7.31 10.91
N VAL A 231 -18.56 -8.59 10.56
CA VAL A 231 -17.63 -9.55 11.18
C VAL A 231 -16.51 -9.97 10.26
N GLU A 232 -15.38 -10.26 10.87
CA GLU A 232 -14.20 -10.82 10.22
C GLU A 232 -13.59 -11.91 11.11
N GLY A 233 -12.83 -12.82 10.50
CA GLY A 233 -12.05 -13.78 11.27
C GLY A 233 -11.02 -13.02 12.10
N ALA A 234 -10.89 -13.32 13.36
CA ALA A 234 -9.89 -12.77 14.24
C ALA A 234 -9.06 -13.93 14.79
N HIS A 235 -7.76 -13.71 14.92
CA HIS A 235 -6.89 -14.72 15.51
C HIS A 235 -7.05 -14.70 17.03
N ILE A 236 -7.16 -15.89 17.63
CA ILE A 236 -7.12 -16.05 19.10
C ILE A 236 -5.71 -15.67 19.57
N THR A 237 -4.69 -16.39 19.08
CA THR A 237 -3.29 -16.02 19.21
C THR A 237 -2.86 -15.20 17.98
N PRO A 238 -2.40 -13.95 18.12
CA PRO A 238 -1.97 -13.13 17.00
C PRO A 238 -0.82 -13.76 16.20
N TYR A 239 -0.74 -13.45 14.90
CA TYR A 239 0.31 -13.96 14.03
C TYR A 239 1.73 -13.58 14.49
N LYS A 240 1.88 -12.36 15.04
CA LYS A 240 3.16 -11.88 15.62
C LYS A 240 3.65 -12.74 16.79
N ASP A 241 2.74 -13.44 17.45
CA ASP A 241 2.98 -14.28 18.62
C ASP A 241 2.96 -15.79 18.24
N GLY A 242 3.10 -16.11 16.95
CA GLY A 242 3.14 -17.49 16.43
C GLY A 242 1.77 -18.08 16.05
N GLY A 243 0.72 -17.27 16.04
CA GLY A 243 -0.63 -17.68 15.65
C GLY A 243 -0.73 -18.25 14.23
N SER A 244 -1.44 -19.38 14.09
CA SER A 244 -1.68 -20.00 12.78
C SER A 244 -2.95 -19.46 12.10
N ASP A 245 -3.01 -19.53 10.76
CA ASP A 245 -4.21 -19.20 9.97
C ASP A 245 -5.24 -20.35 9.93
N LYS A 246 -5.26 -21.26 10.91
CA LYS A 246 -6.13 -22.45 10.93
C LYS A 246 -7.41 -22.22 11.73
N LEU A 247 -8.43 -23.06 11.50
CA LEU A 247 -9.71 -23.06 12.24
C LEU A 247 -9.50 -22.98 13.75
N GLN A 248 -8.57 -23.78 14.29
CA GLN A 248 -8.21 -23.82 15.71
C GLN A 248 -7.83 -22.48 16.33
N ASN A 249 -7.39 -21.52 15.53
CA ASN A 249 -6.95 -20.20 15.98
C ASN A 249 -7.88 -19.08 15.49
N GLY A 250 -9.08 -19.39 14.98
CA GLY A 250 -9.97 -18.42 14.37
C GLY A 250 -11.31 -18.25 15.07
N VAL A 251 -11.75 -17.02 15.27
CA VAL A 251 -13.08 -16.66 15.78
C VAL A 251 -13.71 -15.59 14.91
N TRP A 252 -15.04 -15.57 14.77
CA TRP A 252 -15.71 -14.45 14.11
C TRP A 252 -15.91 -13.29 15.09
N LEU A 253 -15.33 -12.13 14.84
CA LEU A 253 -15.53 -10.92 15.66
C LEU A 253 -15.89 -9.72 14.79
N CYS A 254 -16.70 -8.81 15.31
CA CYS A 254 -16.89 -7.52 14.66
C CYS A 254 -15.69 -6.60 14.89
N ASN A 255 -15.53 -5.57 14.06
CA ASN A 255 -14.37 -4.67 14.14
C ASN A 255 -14.16 -4.07 15.55
N ALA A 256 -15.24 -3.73 16.26
CA ALA A 256 -15.15 -3.17 17.61
C ALA A 256 -14.64 -4.22 18.61
N HIS A 257 -15.24 -5.42 18.61
CA HIS A 257 -14.85 -6.50 19.52
C HIS A 257 -13.46 -7.04 19.22
N HIS A 258 -13.09 -7.17 17.94
CA HIS A 258 -11.76 -7.61 17.52
C HIS A 258 -10.68 -6.71 18.13
N ARG A 259 -10.82 -5.38 18.04
CA ARG A 259 -9.85 -4.44 18.63
C ARG A 259 -9.77 -4.55 20.15
N LEU A 260 -10.90 -4.78 20.83
CA LEU A 260 -10.94 -4.88 22.29
C LEU A 260 -10.29 -6.16 22.83
N THR A 261 -10.28 -7.22 22.02
CA THR A 261 -9.76 -8.54 22.39
C THR A 261 -8.43 -8.91 21.73
N GLU A 262 -7.89 -8.07 20.84
CA GLU A 262 -6.64 -8.37 20.12
C GLU A 262 -5.48 -8.65 21.08
N GLY A 263 -4.88 -9.83 20.97
CA GLY A 263 -3.78 -10.27 21.84
C GLY A 263 -4.17 -10.63 23.27
N LYS A 264 -5.47 -10.69 23.57
CA LYS A 264 -6.02 -10.99 24.91
C LYS A 264 -6.90 -12.23 24.93
N LEU A 265 -6.83 -13.05 23.89
CA LEU A 265 -7.57 -14.30 23.80
C LEU A 265 -6.62 -15.48 23.90
N GLU A 266 -7.10 -16.57 24.47
CA GLU A 266 -6.41 -17.85 24.51
C GLU A 266 -7.36 -19.02 24.26
N GLY A 267 -6.79 -20.21 24.12
CA GLY A 267 -7.52 -21.42 23.82
C GLY A 267 -7.63 -21.69 22.32
N GLY A 268 -8.75 -22.28 21.88
CA GLY A 268 -8.92 -22.70 20.50
C GLY A 268 -10.34 -23.13 20.16
N ARG A 269 -10.58 -23.40 18.86
CA ARG A 269 -11.90 -23.86 18.40
C ARG A 269 -11.86 -24.95 17.33
N GLY A 270 -12.76 -25.92 17.43
CA GLY A 270 -13.05 -26.93 16.40
C GLY A 270 -14.33 -26.60 15.65
N ILE A 271 -14.76 -27.47 14.74
CA ILE A 271 -16.06 -27.29 14.06
C ILE A 271 -17.19 -27.25 15.10
N ASP A 272 -17.19 -28.23 16.02
CA ASP A 272 -18.24 -28.40 17.05
C ASP A 272 -17.78 -28.02 18.47
N ARG A 273 -16.58 -27.47 18.62
CA ARG A 273 -15.97 -27.13 19.92
C ARG A 273 -15.56 -25.66 19.95
N PHE A 274 -15.91 -24.92 20.99
CA PHE A 274 -15.51 -23.53 21.18
C PHE A 274 -14.98 -23.33 22.60
N GLU A 275 -13.67 -23.21 22.74
CA GLU A 275 -12.98 -23.05 24.03
C GLU A 275 -12.03 -21.86 23.95
N VAL A 276 -12.63 -20.68 23.85
CA VAL A 276 -11.89 -19.42 23.76
C VAL A 276 -12.20 -18.60 24.99
N GLU A 277 -11.15 -18.11 25.63
CA GLU A 277 -11.24 -17.38 26.89
C GLU A 277 -10.47 -16.07 26.80
N TYR A 278 -10.93 -15.05 27.54
CA TYR A 278 -10.22 -13.79 27.67
C TYR A 278 -9.14 -13.89 28.75
N ARG A 279 -7.89 -13.67 28.35
CA ARG A 279 -6.75 -13.56 29.23
C ARG A 279 -6.51 -12.07 29.52
N GLY A 280 -6.77 -11.68 30.77
CA GLY A 280 -6.55 -10.31 31.27
C GLY A 280 -5.08 -9.89 31.16
#